data_AF-A0A6J6CM16-F1
#
_entry.id   AF-A0A6J6CM16-F1
#
_cell.length_a   1.000
_cell.length_b   1.000
_cell.length_c   1.000
_cell.angle_alpha   90.00
_cell.angle_beta   90.00
_cell.angle_gamma   90.00
#
_symmetry.space_group_name_H-M   'P 1'
#
loop_
_entity.id
_entity.type
_entity.pdbx_description
1 polymer ?
#
loop_
_entity_poly.entity_id
_entity_poly.type
_entity_poly.pdbx_seq_one_letter_code
_entity_poly.pdbx_strand_id
1 'polypeptide(L)' 'MEFFQINGQWDAWCDEVGLAGYGDVDLSKVRENVFDAVKFSLNRDDIEFTEEIIEVEE' A
#
# COMPACT_ATOMS: atom_id res chain seq x y z
N MET A 1 -0.47 7.02 -1.50
CA MET A 1 -0.13 5.85 -0.66
C MET A 1 1.34 5.89 -0.31
N GLU A 2 1.69 5.64 0.95
CA GLU A 2 3.06 5.64 1.44
C GLU A 2 3.36 4.32 2.17
N PHE A 3 4.57 3.81 1.99
CA PHE A 3 5.10 2.66 2.73
C PHE A 3 6.31 3.10 3.55
N PHE A 4 6.38 2.71 4.81
CA PHE A 4 7.46 3.10 5.71
C PHE A 4 7.80 1.97 6.68
N GLN A 5 8.95 2.06 7.35
CA GLN A 5 9.34 1.08 8.37
C GLN A 5 9.26 1.66 9.78
N ILE A 6 8.68 0.87 10.69
CA ILE A 6 8.73 1.10 12.13
C ILE A 6 9.32 -0.16 12.78
N ASN A 7 10.45 -0.02 13.47
CA ASN A 7 11.13 -1.11 14.18
C ASN A 7 11.39 -2.37 13.31
N GLY A 8 11.71 -2.18 12.03
CA GLY A 8 11.99 -3.27 11.08
C GLY A 8 10.76 -3.97 10.51
N GLN A 9 9.56 -3.46 10.77
CA GLN A 9 8.33 -3.87 10.09
C GLN A 9 7.93 -2.79 9.10
N TRP A 10 7.57 -3.21 7.90
CA TRP A 10 6.93 -2.38 6.90
C TRP A 10 5.48 -2.13 7.29
N ASP A 11 5.00 -0.92 7.09
CA ASP A 11 3.62 -0.51 7.30
C ASP A 11 3.21 0.44 6.17
N ALA A 12 1.91 0.68 6.02
CA ALA A 12 1.37 1.52 4.96
C ALA A 12 0.33 2.52 5.46
N TRP A 13 0.33 3.68 4.82
CA TRP A 13 -0.66 4.74 5.03
C TRP A 13 -1.24 5.20 3.70
N CYS A 14 -2.57 5.35 3.64
CA CYS A 14 -3.26 5.93 2.50
C CYS A 14 -4.42 6.80 2.96
N ASP A 15 -4.23 8.12 2.91
CA ASP A 15 -5.21 9.12 3.36
C ASP A 15 -6.51 9.08 2.53
N GLU A 16 -6.39 8.84 1.22
CA GLU A 16 -7.51 8.80 0.25
C GLU A 16 -8.60 7.78 0.61
N VAL A 17 -8.21 6.68 1.28
CA VAL A 17 -9.13 5.62 1.69
C VAL A 17 -9.16 5.44 3.21
N GLY A 18 -8.54 6.35 3.98
CA GLY A 18 -8.43 6.25 5.43
C GLY A 18 -7.76 4.95 5.90
N LEU A 19 -6.76 4.46 5.16
CA LEU A 19 -6.11 3.18 5.43
C LEU A 19 -4.84 3.39 6.26
N ALA A 20 -4.75 2.64 7.36
CA ALA A 20 -3.58 2.56 8.24
C ALA A 20 -3.41 1.12 8.74
N GLY A 21 -2.18 0.59 8.71
CA GLY A 21 -1.83 -0.75 9.20
C GLY A 21 -1.37 -1.70 8.08
N TYR A 22 -1.49 -3.01 8.34
CA TYR A 22 -0.94 -4.11 7.53
C TYR A 22 0.55 -4.42 7.73
N GLY A 23 1.06 -4.08 8.92
CA GLY A 23 2.43 -4.33 9.35
C GLY A 23 2.95 -5.76 9.09
N ASP A 24 4.04 -5.91 8.34
CA ASP A 24 4.78 -7.18 8.16
C ASP A 24 6.28 -6.91 7.97
N VAL A 25 7.13 -7.90 8.24
CA VAL A 25 8.57 -7.82 7.97
C VAL A 25 8.88 -7.87 6.47
N ASP A 26 7.97 -8.42 5.66
CA ASP A 26 8.06 -8.50 4.21
C ASP A 26 7.17 -7.44 3.54
N LEU A 27 7.80 -6.47 2.87
CA LEU A 27 7.12 -5.41 2.12
C LEU A 27 6.13 -5.97 1.09
N SER A 28 6.43 -7.12 0.48
CA SER A 28 5.58 -7.71 -0.57
C SER A 28 4.20 -8.08 -0.02
N LYS A 29 4.16 -8.61 1.21
CA LYS A 29 2.90 -8.92 1.91
C LYS A 29 2.14 -7.68 2.32
N VAL A 30 2.84 -6.65 2.79
CA VAL A 30 2.21 -5.36 3.11
C VAL A 30 1.56 -4.77 1.87
N ARG A 31 2.25 -4.80 0.72
CA ARG A 31 1.70 -4.35 -0.57
C ARG A 31 0.46 -5.13 -0.98
N GLU A 32 0.50 -6.47 -0.94
CA GLU A 32 -0.64 -7.32 -1.30
C GLU A 32 -1.86 -7.01 -0.43
N ASN A 33 -1.68 -6.99 0.89
CA ASN A 33 -2.77 -6.75 1.84
C ASN A 33 -3.36 -5.33 1.71
N VAL A 34 -2.51 -4.32 1.54
CA VAL A 34 -2.94 -2.93 1.34
C VAL A 34 -3.70 -2.81 0.04
N PHE A 35 -3.23 -3.43 -1.04
CA PHE A 35 -3.91 -3.38 -2.33
C PHE A 35 -5.30 -4.02 -2.28
N ASP A 36 -5.43 -5.18 -1.66
CA ASP A 36 -6.72 -5.85 -1.46
C ASP A 36 -7.67 -5.00 -0.60
N ALA A 37 -7.16 -4.37 0.46
CA ALA A 37 -7.94 -3.49 1.32
C ALA A 37 -8.40 -2.22 0.59
N VAL A 38 -7.51 -1.59 -0.18
CA VAL A 38 -7.84 -0.45 -1.04
C VAL A 38 -8.89 -0.83 -2.06
N LYS A 39 -8.74 -1.99 -2.72
CA LYS A 39 -9.71 -2.51 -3.68
C LYS A 39 -11.07 -2.78 -3.04
N PHE A 40 -11.13 -3.25 -1.81
CA PHE A 40 -12.39 -3.42 -1.08
C PHE A 40 -13.05 -2.07 -0.75
N SER A 41 -12.25 -1.09 -0.31
CA SER A 41 -12.72 0.26 0.02
C SER A 41 -13.20 1.04 -1.20
N LEU A 42 -12.54 0.87 -2.35
CA LEU A 42 -12.80 1.62 -3.59
C LEU A 42 -13.75 0.93 -4.57
N ASN A 43 -14.11 -0.34 -4.38
CA ASN A 43 -15.20 -1.00 -5.10
C ASN A 43 -16.60 -0.42 -4.78
N ARG A 44 -16.66 0.82 -4.27
CA ARG A 44 -17.88 1.60 -4.05
C ARG A 44 -18.07 2.75 -5.03
N ASP A 45 -17.16 2.99 -5.99
CA ASP A 45 -17.35 3.68 -7.29
C ASP A 45 -16.03 4.40 -7.72
N ASP A 46 -15.54 4.06 -8.93
CA ASP A 46 -14.62 4.83 -9.81
C ASP A 46 -13.17 5.21 -9.38
N ILE A 47 -12.22 4.26 -9.34
CA ILE A 47 -10.77 4.58 -9.53
C ILE A 47 -10.07 3.52 -10.41
N GLU A 48 -9.45 3.95 -11.53
CA GLU A 48 -8.51 3.13 -12.33
C GLU A 48 -7.08 3.33 -11.81
N PHE A 49 -6.41 2.24 -11.39
CA PHE A 49 -5.03 2.27 -10.93
C PHE A 49 -4.07 1.95 -12.08
N THR A 50 -3.06 2.80 -12.30
CA THR A 50 -1.87 2.46 -13.11
C THR A 50 -0.65 2.36 -12.23
N GLU A 51 -0.03 1.18 -12.19
CA GLU A 51 1.22 0.92 -11.47
C GLU A 51 2.42 1.12 -12.40
N GLU A 52 3.43 1.86 -11.93
CA GLU A 52 4.71 2.05 -12.61
C GLU A 52 5.85 1.66 -11.66
N ILE A 53 6.73 0.77 -12.12
CA ILE A 53 7.95 0.38 -11.41
C ILE A 53 9.06 1.32 -11.86
N ILE A 54 9.47 2.24 -10.99
CA ILE A 54 10.57 3.17 -11.26
C ILE A 54 11.86 2.54 -10.73
N GLU A 55 12.76 2.16 -11.64
CA GLU A 55 14.10 1.70 -11.31
C GLU A 55 15.00 2.94 -11.07
N VAL A 56 15.59 3.05 -9.89
CA VAL A 56 16.48 4.17 -9.53
C VAL A 56 17.91 3.68 -9.64
N GLU A 57 18.66 4.19 -10.62
CA GLU A 57 20.10 3.94 -10.76
C GLU A 57 20.90 4.79 -9.75
N GLU A 58 21.95 4.20 -9.15
CA GLU A 58 22.84 4.77 -8.14
C GLU A 58 23.76 5.87 -8.70
#